data_AF-A0ABC8AXK7-F1
#
_entry.id   AF-A0ABC8AXK7-F1
#
_cell.length_a   1.000
_cell.length_b   1.000
_cell.length_c   1.000
_cell.angle_alpha   90.00
_cell.angle_beta   90.00
_cell.angle_gamma   90.00
#
_symmetry.space_group_name_H-M   'P 1'
#
loop_
_entity.id
_entity.type
_entity.pdbx_description
1 polymer ?
#
loop_
_entity_poly.entity_id
_entity_poly.type
_entity_poly.pdbx_seq_one_letter_code
_entity_poly.pdbx_strand_id
1 'polypeptide(L)'
;MSIELQSTDINGESMVSRRTLLIGSGFGAAALALGTRSGAAIGWAAPIANRAMQSINYPDMYLRHAFFMGELSRVSTDLDRADATFDIVTGLADPSWVSFRSTNYPDRYLRHQNFRVKLDPLGDQQMREDATFAMRSGLADGAATSFSAYNSGLREYYIRHKCFSLYLEKITGDLDRRDATFRVGQGFSPQGSSEATQVVDIVNFARARENAAQNGCRAPRLVIDSRLTTAAQQHSQDLADHPGQWEKLYNGYPGHIGSDGSTPDQRIQSAVGSSGRENVYITWRFGNTATPGPQAALDSWWNSAPHKATILDWSLNTTGVGIATGQGIIPRGQRDAGKTANFKYVTQTFHT
;
A
#
# COMPACT_ATOMS: atom_id res chain seq x y z
N MET A 1 -35.57 -27.32 -10.27
CA MET A 1 -36.62 -26.39 -10.73
C MET A 1 -36.08 -25.72 -11.97
N SER A 2 -36.69 -25.93 -13.13
CA SER A 2 -36.23 -25.33 -14.40
C SER A 2 -36.86 -23.94 -14.50
N ILE A 3 -36.04 -22.90 -14.61
CA ILE A 3 -36.51 -21.53 -14.87
C ILE A 3 -36.32 -21.28 -16.36
N GLU A 4 -37.41 -20.98 -17.05
CA GLU A 4 -37.44 -20.62 -18.47
C GLU A 4 -37.48 -19.09 -18.55
N LEU A 5 -36.42 -18.48 -19.08
CA LEU A 5 -36.35 -17.04 -19.32
C LEU A 5 -36.63 -16.79 -20.81
N GLN A 6 -37.73 -16.11 -21.10
CA GLN A 6 -37.99 -15.54 -22.42
C GLN A 6 -37.41 -14.12 -22.47
N SER A 7 -36.51 -13.86 -23.42
CA SER A 7 -36.15 -12.51 -23.84
C SER A 7 -36.41 -12.36 -25.33
N THR A 8 -37.12 -11.31 -25.72
CA THR A 8 -37.33 -10.90 -27.10
C THR A 8 -36.22 -9.96 -27.56
N ASP A 9 -35.61 -10.24 -28.71
CA ASP A 9 -34.72 -9.32 -29.42
C ASP A 9 -35.54 -8.41 -30.36
N ILE A 10 -34.97 -7.27 -30.77
CA ILE A 10 -35.61 -6.18 -31.53
C ILE A 10 -36.12 -6.54 -32.93
N ASN A 11 -35.95 -7.80 -33.37
CA ASN A 11 -36.43 -8.32 -34.65
C ASN A 11 -37.48 -9.44 -34.53
N GLY A 12 -37.98 -9.76 -33.32
CA GLY A 12 -39.18 -10.59 -33.15
C GLY A 12 -39.03 -12.09 -33.39
N GLU A 13 -37.82 -12.65 -33.43
CA GLU A 13 -37.60 -14.11 -33.49
C GLU A 13 -37.27 -14.71 -32.11
N SER A 14 -37.88 -15.84 -31.79
CA SER A 14 -37.71 -16.58 -30.52
C SER A 14 -36.51 -17.51 -30.59
N MET A 15 -35.52 -17.33 -29.70
CA MET A 15 -34.45 -18.31 -29.45
C MET A 15 -34.63 -18.93 -28.05
N VAL A 16 -34.72 -20.26 -27.99
CA VAL A 16 -34.79 -21.04 -26.73
C VAL A 16 -33.41 -21.61 -26.42
N SER A 17 -32.78 -21.16 -25.34
CA SER A 17 -31.53 -21.75 -24.80
C SER A 17 -31.80 -22.42 -23.45
N ARG A 18 -31.72 -23.75 -23.40
CA ARG A 18 -31.83 -24.53 -22.15
C ARG A 18 -30.48 -24.69 -21.48
N ARG A 19 -30.32 -24.19 -20.25
CA ARG A 19 -29.19 -24.53 -19.37
C ARG A 19 -29.69 -25.29 -18.13
N THR A 20 -29.13 -26.48 -17.92
CA THR A 20 -29.39 -27.33 -16.76
C THR A 20 -28.45 -26.94 -15.62
N LEU A 21 -28.99 -26.58 -14.44
CA LEU A 21 -28.23 -26.31 -13.23
C LEU A 21 -28.41 -27.47 -12.24
N LEU A 22 -27.33 -28.21 -11.95
CA LEU A 22 -27.28 -29.18 -10.85
C LEU A 22 -26.94 -28.44 -9.56
N ILE A 23 -27.83 -28.50 -8.56
CA ILE A 23 -27.61 -27.94 -7.22
C ILE A 23 -27.46 -29.10 -6.24
N GLY A 24 -26.26 -29.24 -5.67
CA GLY A 24 -25.99 -30.07 -4.49
C GLY A 24 -26.48 -29.36 -3.23
N SER A 25 -27.11 -30.13 -2.35
CA SER A 25 -27.82 -29.76 -1.13
C SER A 25 -26.97 -29.11 -0.03
N GLY A 26 -27.54 -28.12 0.67
CA GLY A 26 -27.13 -27.79 2.04
C GLY A 26 -27.66 -26.47 2.59
N PHE A 27 -28.87 -26.49 3.16
CA PHE A 27 -29.46 -25.56 4.16
C PHE A 27 -29.60 -24.06 3.76
N GLY A 28 -30.75 -23.39 3.77
CA GLY A 28 -32.05 -23.65 4.39
C GLY A 28 -32.52 -22.37 5.11
N ALA A 29 -33.37 -21.57 4.44
CA ALA A 29 -34.46 -20.74 5.01
C ALA A 29 -34.98 -19.76 3.95
N ALA A 30 -36.07 -20.13 3.28
CA ALA A 30 -36.90 -19.20 2.52
C ALA A 30 -37.94 -18.61 3.48
N ALA A 31 -37.88 -17.31 3.76
CA ALA A 31 -38.96 -16.58 4.40
C ALA A 31 -39.86 -15.99 3.30
N LEU A 32 -41.13 -16.42 3.33
CA LEU A 32 -42.23 -15.91 2.51
C LEU A 32 -42.51 -14.45 2.89
N ALA A 33 -42.38 -13.51 1.93
CA ALA A 33 -42.65 -12.10 2.16
C ALA A 33 -44.15 -11.80 1.98
N LEU A 34 -44.84 -11.48 3.07
CA LEU A 34 -46.05 -10.65 3.08
C LEU A 34 -45.65 -9.26 3.57
N GLY A 35 -46.02 -8.24 2.81
CA GLY A 35 -45.35 -6.94 2.81
C GLY A 35 -45.46 -6.11 4.08
N THR A 36 -44.52 -5.17 4.22
CA THR A 36 -44.75 -3.75 4.51
C THR A 36 -43.46 -2.98 4.24
N ARG A 37 -43.59 -1.74 3.77
CA ARG A 37 -42.50 -0.84 3.38
C ARG A 37 -41.50 -0.64 4.52
N SER A 38 -40.19 -0.74 4.22
CA SER A 38 -39.12 0.19 4.64
C SER A 38 -37.73 -0.39 4.33
N GLY A 39 -36.84 0.41 3.74
CA GLY A 39 -35.39 0.17 3.73
C GLY A 39 -34.84 -0.60 2.54
N ALA A 40 -34.69 0.06 1.39
CA ALA A 40 -33.77 -0.44 0.37
C ALA A 40 -32.34 -0.35 0.91
N ALA A 41 -31.71 -1.51 1.14
CA ALA A 41 -30.27 -1.60 1.33
C ALA A 41 -29.59 -1.02 0.09
N ILE A 42 -28.82 0.04 0.28
CA ILE A 42 -28.03 0.69 -0.76
C ILE A 42 -26.97 -0.33 -1.20
N GLY A 43 -27.12 -0.89 -2.40
CA GLY A 43 -26.14 -1.81 -2.97
C GLY A 43 -24.83 -1.06 -3.18
N TRP A 44 -23.80 -1.41 -2.41
CA TRP A 44 -22.45 -0.94 -2.63
C TRP A 44 -22.02 -1.36 -4.05
N ALA A 45 -21.78 -0.39 -4.93
CA ALA A 45 -21.14 -0.69 -6.20
C ALA A 45 -19.78 -1.32 -5.89
N ALA A 46 -19.53 -2.51 -6.42
CA ALA A 46 -18.27 -3.21 -6.19
C ALA A 46 -17.08 -2.34 -6.66
N PRO A 47 -15.94 -2.34 -5.94
CA PRO A 47 -14.75 -1.62 -6.36
C PRO A 47 -14.37 -1.92 -7.81
N ILE A 48 -13.98 -0.89 -8.55
CA ILE A 48 -13.31 -1.07 -9.84
C ILE A 48 -11.84 -1.32 -9.52
N ALA A 49 -11.55 -2.57 -9.16
CA ALA A 49 -10.23 -2.99 -8.70
C ALA A 49 -9.20 -2.97 -9.83
N ASN A 50 -7.91 -2.81 -9.48
CA ASN A 50 -6.80 -2.91 -10.43
C ASN A 50 -6.91 -1.94 -11.62
N ARG A 51 -6.72 -0.64 -11.37
CA ARG A 51 -6.70 0.38 -12.41
C ARG A 51 -5.40 1.17 -12.41
N ALA A 52 -4.89 1.42 -13.62
CA ALA A 52 -3.80 2.35 -13.88
C ALA A 52 -4.35 3.54 -14.67
N MET A 53 -3.79 4.72 -14.43
CA MET A 53 -4.24 5.98 -15.03
C MET A 53 -3.12 6.53 -15.91
N GLN A 54 -3.19 6.23 -17.20
CA GLN A 54 -2.19 6.63 -18.20
C GLN A 54 -2.43 8.08 -18.63
N SER A 55 -1.39 8.91 -18.69
CA SER A 55 -1.51 10.28 -19.18
C SER A 55 -1.88 10.31 -20.67
N ILE A 56 -2.75 11.24 -21.09
CA ILE A 56 -3.10 11.38 -22.52
C ILE A 56 -1.98 12.04 -23.33
N ASN A 57 -1.21 12.95 -22.74
CA ASN A 57 -0.15 13.69 -23.40
C ASN A 57 1.26 13.15 -23.15
N TYR A 58 1.41 12.19 -22.22
CA TYR A 58 2.60 11.37 -22.02
C TYR A 58 2.19 9.89 -21.99
N PRO A 59 1.92 9.28 -23.15
CA PRO A 59 1.30 7.96 -23.23
C PRO A 59 2.20 6.82 -22.71
N ASP A 60 3.48 7.05 -22.46
CA ASP A 60 4.38 6.10 -21.80
C ASP A 60 4.42 6.25 -20.27
N MET A 61 3.62 7.15 -19.70
CA MET A 61 3.63 7.47 -18.27
C MET A 61 2.27 7.32 -17.59
N TYR A 62 2.33 6.98 -16.31
CA TYR A 62 1.18 6.66 -15.47
C TYR A 62 1.20 7.50 -14.20
N LEU A 63 0.01 7.84 -13.73
CA LEU A 63 -0.20 8.31 -12.37
C LEU A 63 0.28 7.21 -11.42
N ARG A 64 1.26 7.53 -10.59
CA ARG A 64 1.74 6.65 -9.52
C ARG A 64 1.97 7.42 -8.24
N HIS A 65 2.11 6.70 -7.14
CA HIS A 65 2.80 7.25 -5.99
C HIS A 65 4.30 6.90 -6.06
N ALA A 66 5.17 7.69 -5.47
CA ALA A 66 6.44 7.19 -4.93
C ALA A 66 6.85 8.07 -3.78
N PHE A 67 7.48 7.48 -2.77
CA PHE A 67 7.80 8.22 -1.56
C PHE A 67 6.52 8.90 -1.01
N PHE A 68 5.37 8.22 -1.10
CA PHE A 68 4.03 8.74 -0.80
C PHE A 68 3.61 10.02 -1.50
N MET A 69 4.34 10.49 -2.50
CA MET A 69 3.98 11.66 -3.31
C MET A 69 3.37 11.21 -4.62
N GLY A 70 2.33 11.91 -5.07
CA GLY A 70 1.73 11.69 -6.36
C GLY A 70 2.64 12.20 -7.48
N GLU A 71 2.96 11.35 -8.44
CA GLU A 71 3.85 11.66 -9.56
C GLU A 71 3.33 11.07 -10.87
N LEU A 72 3.90 11.54 -11.98
CA LEU A 72 3.72 10.96 -13.30
C LEU A 72 5.06 10.38 -13.73
N SER A 73 5.14 9.07 -13.98
CA SER A 73 6.36 8.47 -14.53
C SER A 73 6.09 7.23 -15.37
N ARG A 74 7.15 6.75 -16.03
CA ARG A 74 7.19 5.41 -16.62
C ARG A 74 7.04 4.33 -15.55
N VAL A 75 6.52 3.18 -15.95
CA VAL A 75 6.44 1.97 -15.16
C VAL A 75 7.42 0.95 -15.72
N SER A 76 8.44 0.61 -14.94
CA SER A 76 9.56 -0.24 -15.40
C SER A 76 9.84 -1.41 -14.47
N THR A 77 9.62 -1.24 -13.17
CA THR A 77 9.87 -2.25 -12.13
C THR A 77 8.57 -2.84 -11.57
N ASP A 78 8.65 -3.93 -10.80
CA ASP A 78 7.51 -4.46 -10.05
C ASP A 78 6.99 -3.46 -9.01
N LEU A 79 7.89 -2.68 -8.41
CA LEU A 79 7.48 -1.60 -7.52
C LEU A 79 6.71 -0.52 -8.29
N ASP A 80 7.20 -0.07 -9.43
CA ASP A 80 6.47 0.92 -10.24
C ASP A 80 5.09 0.41 -10.64
N ARG A 81 4.98 -0.88 -10.99
CA ARG A 81 3.71 -1.55 -11.32
C ARG A 81 2.75 -1.48 -10.14
N ALA A 82 3.22 -1.81 -8.95
CA ALA A 82 2.46 -1.77 -7.72
C ALA A 82 2.05 -0.33 -7.34
N ASP A 83 2.98 0.63 -7.50
CA ASP A 83 2.80 2.05 -7.17
C ASP A 83 1.85 2.78 -8.13
N ALA A 84 1.75 2.31 -9.38
CA ALA A 84 0.86 2.85 -10.40
C ALA A 84 -0.54 2.20 -10.42
N THR A 85 -0.81 1.25 -9.50
CA THR A 85 -2.05 0.46 -9.52
C THR A 85 -2.92 0.75 -8.30
N PHE A 86 -4.17 1.14 -8.58
CA PHE A 86 -5.15 1.57 -7.57
C PHE A 86 -6.47 0.82 -7.72
N ASP A 87 -7.13 0.56 -6.60
CA ASP A 87 -8.55 0.23 -6.59
C ASP A 87 -9.34 1.53 -6.56
N ILE A 88 -10.27 1.69 -7.52
CA ILE A 88 -11.24 2.78 -7.47
C ILE A 88 -12.41 2.27 -6.63
N VAL A 89 -12.52 2.80 -5.41
CA VAL A 89 -13.54 2.42 -4.43
C VAL A 89 -14.59 3.51 -4.29
N THR A 90 -15.70 3.19 -3.63
CA THR A 90 -16.69 4.17 -3.16
C THR A 90 -16.02 5.33 -2.41
N GLY A 91 -16.44 6.56 -2.71
CA GLY A 91 -15.89 7.77 -2.12
C GLY A 91 -15.96 7.75 -0.59
N LEU A 92 -14.85 8.09 0.06
CA LEU A 92 -14.72 8.06 1.52
C LEU A 92 -15.61 9.10 2.22
N ALA A 93 -15.95 10.20 1.55
CA ALA A 93 -16.85 11.24 2.07
C ALA A 93 -18.29 11.12 1.56
N ASP A 94 -18.48 10.57 0.35
CA ASP A 94 -19.79 10.45 -0.29
C ASP A 94 -19.80 9.21 -1.20
N PRO A 95 -20.73 8.27 -1.02
CA PRO A 95 -20.76 7.03 -1.79
C PRO A 95 -21.12 7.19 -3.26
N SER A 96 -21.61 8.36 -3.69
CA SER A 96 -21.82 8.70 -5.11
C SER A 96 -20.54 9.17 -5.82
N TRP A 97 -19.43 9.28 -5.10
CA TRP A 97 -18.11 9.69 -5.58
C TRP A 97 -17.13 8.51 -5.53
N VAL A 98 -15.87 8.76 -5.87
CA VAL A 98 -14.81 7.74 -5.82
C VAL A 98 -13.64 8.17 -4.93
N SER A 99 -12.92 7.17 -4.42
CA SER A 99 -11.60 7.33 -3.80
C SER A 99 -10.63 6.32 -4.42
N PHE A 100 -9.34 6.68 -4.48
CA PHE A 100 -8.30 5.81 -5.07
C PHE A 100 -7.48 5.18 -3.96
N ARG A 101 -7.75 3.91 -3.66
CA ARG A 101 -6.99 3.13 -2.69
C ARG A 101 -5.77 2.52 -3.38
N SER A 102 -4.59 2.67 -2.80
CA SER A 102 -3.41 1.98 -3.34
C SER A 102 -3.57 0.46 -3.20
N THR A 103 -3.19 -0.29 -4.23
CA THR A 103 -3.19 -1.76 -4.15
C THR A 103 -2.04 -2.31 -3.31
N ASN A 104 -0.92 -1.59 -3.24
CA ASN A 104 0.27 -1.99 -2.49
C ASN A 104 0.40 -1.31 -1.11
N TYR A 105 -0.44 -0.32 -0.83
CA TYR A 105 -0.66 0.22 0.52
C TYR A 105 -2.17 0.29 0.79
N PRO A 106 -2.83 -0.85 1.13
CA PRO A 106 -4.29 -0.92 1.23
C PRO A 106 -4.91 -0.05 2.34
N ASP A 107 -4.10 0.42 3.30
CA ASP A 107 -4.49 1.37 4.33
C ASP A 107 -4.45 2.84 3.86
N ARG A 108 -4.06 3.09 2.60
CA ARG A 108 -3.80 4.44 2.07
C ARG A 108 -4.59 4.79 0.82
N TYR A 109 -4.84 6.09 0.67
CA TYR A 109 -5.61 6.69 -0.41
C TYR A 109 -4.90 7.90 -1.01
N LEU A 110 -5.06 8.09 -2.32
CA LEU A 110 -4.67 9.37 -2.92
C LEU A 110 -5.56 10.46 -2.35
N ARG A 111 -4.93 11.56 -1.92
CA ARG A 111 -5.61 12.76 -1.44
C ARG A 111 -4.85 14.00 -1.86
N HIS A 112 -5.54 15.14 -1.87
CA HIS A 112 -4.87 16.43 -1.95
C HIS A 112 -4.54 16.99 -0.56
N GLN A 113 -3.50 17.82 -0.46
CA GLN A 113 -3.27 18.75 0.66
C GLN A 113 -2.29 19.83 0.23
N ASN A 114 -2.62 21.09 0.56
CA ASN A 114 -1.88 22.25 0.08
C ASN A 114 -1.70 22.18 -1.46
N PHE A 115 -2.73 21.72 -2.16
CA PHE A 115 -2.77 21.49 -3.61
C PHE A 115 -1.78 20.42 -4.15
N ARG A 116 -1.03 19.71 -3.30
CA ARG A 116 -0.20 18.57 -3.67
C ARG A 116 -1.01 17.28 -3.57
N VAL A 117 -0.94 16.41 -4.58
CA VAL A 117 -1.52 15.05 -4.49
C VAL A 117 -0.48 14.12 -3.86
N LYS A 118 -0.91 13.31 -2.90
CA LYS A 118 -0.08 12.37 -2.17
C LYS A 118 -0.87 11.16 -1.68
N LEU A 119 -0.17 10.13 -1.23
CA LEU A 119 -0.71 8.88 -0.73
C LEU A 119 -0.61 8.83 0.81
N ASP A 120 -1.73 8.95 1.50
CA ASP A 120 -1.76 9.02 2.96
C ASP A 120 -2.67 7.95 3.57
N PRO A 121 -2.40 7.54 4.83
CA PRO A 121 -3.27 6.63 5.57
C PRO A 121 -4.68 7.20 5.74
N LEU A 122 -5.67 6.32 5.84
CA LEU A 122 -7.03 6.71 6.21
C LEU A 122 -7.01 7.53 7.52
N GLY A 123 -7.63 8.70 7.49
CA GLY A 123 -7.61 9.66 8.58
C GLY A 123 -9.00 10.16 9.00
N ASP A 124 -9.02 11.40 9.46
CA ASP A 124 -10.23 12.12 9.91
C ASP A 124 -11.16 12.50 8.75
N GLN A 125 -12.21 13.27 9.05
CA GLN A 125 -13.18 13.71 8.04
C GLN A 125 -12.53 14.55 6.93
N GLN A 126 -11.62 15.46 7.29
CA GLN A 126 -10.92 16.28 6.30
C GLN A 126 -10.13 15.43 5.32
N MET A 127 -9.38 14.44 5.82
CA MET A 127 -8.64 13.50 4.97
C MET A 127 -9.57 12.73 4.03
N ARG A 128 -10.74 12.29 4.51
CA ARG A 128 -11.74 11.59 3.69
C ARG A 128 -12.32 12.48 2.59
N GLU A 129 -12.62 13.74 2.89
CA GLU A 129 -13.09 14.71 1.90
C GLU A 129 -12.00 15.00 0.86
N ASP A 130 -10.75 15.18 1.30
CA ASP A 130 -9.61 15.46 0.42
C ASP A 130 -9.19 14.25 -0.44
N ALA A 131 -9.62 13.05 -0.06
CA ALA A 131 -9.41 11.79 -0.78
C ALA A 131 -10.61 11.39 -1.66
N THR A 132 -11.64 12.24 -1.77
CA THR A 132 -12.86 11.97 -2.56
C THR A 132 -12.87 12.81 -3.83
N PHE A 133 -13.13 12.16 -4.98
CA PHE A 133 -13.07 12.75 -6.31
C PHE A 133 -14.25 12.31 -7.17
N ALA A 134 -14.64 13.12 -8.14
CA ALA A 134 -15.58 12.72 -9.18
C ALA A 134 -14.81 12.37 -10.45
N MET A 135 -15.14 11.22 -11.03
CA MET A 135 -14.71 10.87 -12.39
C MET A 135 -15.58 11.64 -13.38
N ARG A 136 -14.95 12.55 -14.13
CA ARG A 136 -15.58 13.37 -15.17
C ARG A 136 -15.10 12.91 -16.54
N SER A 137 -15.88 13.21 -17.58
CA SER A 137 -15.40 13.10 -18.97
C SER A 137 -14.10 13.91 -19.12
N GLY A 138 -13.12 13.34 -19.83
CA GLY A 138 -11.79 13.93 -19.94
C GLY A 138 -11.82 15.33 -20.54
N LEU A 139 -11.12 16.27 -19.90
CA LEU A 139 -11.13 17.68 -20.31
C LEU A 139 -10.49 17.92 -21.69
N ALA A 140 -9.58 17.04 -22.11
CA ALA A 140 -8.95 17.09 -23.44
C ALA A 140 -9.46 16.03 -24.43
N ASP A 141 -10.12 14.99 -23.93
CA ASP A 141 -10.66 13.87 -24.71
C ASP A 141 -11.84 13.28 -23.96
N GLY A 142 -13.04 13.37 -24.55
CA GLY A 142 -14.27 12.93 -23.91
C GLY A 142 -14.36 11.43 -23.65
N ALA A 143 -13.53 10.62 -24.33
CA ALA A 143 -13.43 9.18 -24.11
C ALA A 143 -12.46 8.81 -22.96
N ALA A 144 -11.68 9.78 -22.46
CA ALA A 144 -10.81 9.64 -21.31
C ALA A 144 -11.49 10.16 -20.03
N THR A 145 -10.73 10.28 -18.94
CA THR A 145 -11.26 10.68 -17.63
C THR A 145 -10.43 11.80 -17.01
N SER A 146 -11.10 12.74 -16.34
CA SER A 146 -10.49 13.74 -15.46
C SER A 146 -11.08 13.62 -14.06
N PHE A 147 -10.29 13.94 -13.03
CA PHE A 147 -10.69 13.71 -11.63
C PHE A 147 -10.84 15.04 -10.89
N SER A 148 -12.07 15.46 -10.60
CA SER A 148 -12.35 16.73 -9.88
C SER A 148 -12.50 16.51 -8.38
N ALA A 149 -12.01 17.43 -7.54
CA ALA A 149 -12.12 17.30 -6.08
C ALA A 149 -13.56 17.41 -5.54
N TYR A 150 -13.83 16.72 -4.43
CA TYR A 150 -15.12 16.74 -3.72
C TYR A 150 -15.40 18.05 -3.00
N ASN A 151 -14.39 18.62 -2.33
CA ASN A 151 -14.55 19.79 -1.46
C ASN A 151 -15.26 20.92 -2.21
N SER A 152 -16.29 21.51 -1.60
CA SER A 152 -17.23 22.44 -2.26
C SER A 152 -16.55 23.62 -2.96
N GLY A 153 -15.49 24.18 -2.38
CA GLY A 153 -14.70 25.27 -2.96
C GLY A 153 -13.68 24.86 -4.04
N LEU A 154 -13.48 23.56 -4.25
CA LEU A 154 -12.46 23.01 -5.15
C LEU A 154 -13.07 22.17 -6.29
N ARG A 155 -14.38 22.25 -6.53
CA ARG A 155 -15.06 21.45 -7.56
C ARG A 155 -14.58 21.72 -8.99
N GLU A 156 -13.99 22.89 -9.23
CA GLU A 156 -13.34 23.25 -10.51
C GLU A 156 -11.85 22.88 -10.57
N TYR A 157 -11.33 22.22 -9.54
CA TYR A 157 -9.93 21.79 -9.47
C TYR A 157 -9.84 20.30 -9.79
N TYR A 158 -8.79 19.94 -10.54
CA TYR A 158 -8.58 18.60 -11.05
C TYR A 158 -7.20 18.08 -10.69
N ILE A 159 -7.09 16.76 -10.49
CA ILE A 159 -5.79 16.10 -10.48
C ILE A 159 -5.17 16.30 -11.86
N ARG A 160 -3.97 16.88 -11.88
CA ARG A 160 -3.17 17.05 -13.09
C ARG A 160 -1.70 16.79 -12.78
N HIS A 161 -0.93 16.44 -13.80
CA HIS A 161 0.52 16.48 -13.66
C HIS A 161 1.07 17.88 -13.97
N LYS A 162 2.17 18.25 -13.33
CA LYS A 162 3.00 19.44 -13.58
C LYS A 162 4.43 19.09 -13.21
N CYS A 163 5.37 19.22 -14.15
CA CYS A 163 6.77 18.82 -13.93
C CYS A 163 6.89 17.40 -13.33
N PHE A 164 6.15 16.44 -13.91
CA PHE A 164 6.10 15.02 -13.49
C PHE A 164 5.55 14.78 -12.07
N SER A 165 4.90 15.77 -11.50
CA SER A 165 4.41 15.80 -10.14
C SER A 165 2.90 16.05 -10.16
N LEU A 166 2.11 15.35 -9.34
CA LEU A 166 0.66 15.51 -9.33
C LEU A 166 0.21 16.64 -8.39
N TYR A 167 -0.65 17.51 -8.89
CA TYR A 167 -1.24 18.62 -8.16
C TYR A 167 -2.76 18.63 -8.36
N LEU A 168 -3.46 19.25 -7.42
CA LEU A 168 -4.86 19.61 -7.54
C LEU A 168 -4.94 21.09 -7.93
N GLU A 169 -5.31 21.39 -9.17
CA GLU A 169 -5.31 22.78 -9.67
C GLU A 169 -6.52 23.09 -10.54
N LYS A 170 -6.87 24.37 -10.59
CA LYS A 170 -7.88 24.88 -11.52
C LYS A 170 -7.34 24.81 -12.94
N ILE A 171 -8.17 24.33 -13.87
CA ILE A 171 -7.79 24.09 -15.26
C ILE A 171 -8.18 25.29 -16.10
N THR A 172 -7.20 25.95 -16.74
CA THR A 172 -7.43 27.23 -17.43
C THR A 172 -7.06 27.19 -18.92
N GLY A 173 -6.12 26.33 -19.32
CA GLY A 173 -5.64 26.23 -20.70
C GLY A 173 -5.65 24.83 -21.29
N ASP A 174 -5.32 24.73 -22.58
CA ASP A 174 -5.31 23.47 -23.33
C ASP A 174 -4.29 22.46 -22.79
N LEU A 175 -3.12 22.94 -22.39
CA LEU A 175 -2.10 22.11 -21.76
C LEU A 175 -2.60 21.56 -20.43
N ASP A 176 -3.19 22.40 -19.57
CA ASP A 176 -3.76 21.96 -18.30
C ASP A 176 -4.84 20.88 -18.51
N ARG A 177 -5.70 21.04 -19.53
CA ARG A 177 -6.72 20.04 -19.87
C ARG A 177 -6.09 18.70 -20.23
N ARG A 178 -5.00 18.70 -21.01
CA ARG A 178 -4.25 17.48 -21.35
C ARG A 178 -3.55 16.89 -20.13
N ASP A 179 -2.95 17.73 -19.29
CA ASP A 179 -2.27 17.31 -18.07
C ASP A 179 -3.22 16.70 -17.03
N ALA A 180 -4.51 17.07 -17.08
CA ALA A 180 -5.57 16.59 -16.20
C ALA A 180 -6.42 15.45 -16.80
N THR A 181 -6.03 14.90 -17.96
CA THR A 181 -6.80 13.87 -18.67
C THR A 181 -6.01 12.55 -18.73
N PHE A 182 -6.63 11.48 -18.24
CA PHE A 182 -6.04 10.16 -18.11
C PHE A 182 -6.91 9.09 -18.75
N ARG A 183 -6.30 8.10 -19.40
CA ARG A 183 -6.97 6.85 -19.77
C ARG A 183 -6.93 5.89 -18.58
N VAL A 184 -8.11 5.52 -18.09
CA VAL A 184 -8.25 4.53 -17.03
C VAL A 184 -8.27 3.14 -17.68
N GLY A 185 -7.18 2.40 -17.51
CA GLY A 185 -7.00 1.07 -18.09
C GLY A 185 -6.86 0.00 -17.01
N GLN A 186 -6.68 -1.25 -17.46
CA GLN A 186 -6.28 -2.33 -16.56
C GLN A 186 -4.99 -1.94 -15.86
N GLY A 187 -4.98 -2.12 -14.55
CA GLY A 187 -3.79 -1.99 -13.72
C GLY A 187 -2.73 -3.00 -14.12
N PHE A 188 -1.52 -2.78 -13.63
CA PHE A 188 -0.49 -3.79 -13.74
C PHE A 188 -0.85 -4.91 -12.78
N SER A 189 -0.77 -6.17 -13.23
CA SER A 189 -1.11 -7.32 -12.39
C SER A 189 -0.39 -7.19 -11.04
N PRO A 190 -1.12 -7.15 -9.91
CA PRO A 190 -0.48 -7.08 -8.62
C PRO A 190 0.08 -8.47 -8.37
N GLN A 191 1.38 -8.63 -8.55
CA GLN A 191 2.09 -9.26 -7.46
C GLN A 191 2.14 -8.18 -6.39
N GLY A 192 1.19 -8.21 -5.45
CA GLY A 192 1.20 -7.26 -4.33
C GLY A 192 2.61 -7.18 -3.79
N SER A 193 3.17 -5.98 -3.70
CA SER A 193 4.55 -5.84 -3.23
C SER A 193 4.65 -6.52 -1.87
N SER A 194 5.67 -7.35 -1.68
CA SER A 194 5.85 -8.05 -0.41
C SER A 194 5.86 -7.04 0.73
N GLU A 195 5.40 -7.43 1.91
CA GLU A 195 5.42 -6.53 3.06
C GLU A 195 6.86 -6.01 3.33
N ALA A 196 7.87 -6.85 3.09
CA ALA A 196 9.28 -6.47 3.11
C ALA A 196 9.61 -5.30 2.16
N THR A 197 9.07 -5.32 0.93
CA THR A 197 9.23 -4.21 -0.03
C THR A 197 8.55 -2.95 0.50
N GLN A 198 7.34 -3.08 1.04
CA GLN A 198 6.60 -1.94 1.59
C GLN A 198 7.35 -1.25 2.75
N VAL A 199 8.05 -2.03 3.59
CA VAL A 199 8.93 -1.51 4.64
C VAL A 199 10.09 -0.70 4.05
N VAL A 200 10.78 -1.23 3.02
CA VAL A 200 11.89 -0.53 2.36
C VAL A 200 11.45 0.81 1.79
N ASP A 201 10.28 0.86 1.15
CA ASP A 201 9.76 2.08 0.54
C ASP A 201 9.33 3.13 1.57
N ILE A 202 8.72 2.69 2.69
CA ILE A 202 8.41 3.57 3.82
C ILE A 202 9.69 4.16 4.44
N VAL A 203 10.72 3.34 4.60
CA VAL A 203 12.03 3.77 5.11
C VAL A 203 12.69 4.74 4.14
N ASN A 204 12.67 4.45 2.84
CA ASN A 204 13.18 5.32 1.79
C ASN A 204 12.47 6.69 1.76
N PHE A 205 11.16 6.75 1.98
CA PHE A 205 10.43 8.02 2.12
C PHE A 205 10.90 8.82 3.33
N ALA A 206 10.92 8.19 4.50
CA ALA A 206 11.30 8.86 5.73
C ALA A 206 12.74 9.37 5.64
N ARG A 207 13.66 8.52 5.14
CA ARG A 207 15.04 8.85 4.83
C ARG A 207 15.15 10.05 3.89
N ALA A 208 14.43 10.06 2.78
CA ALA A 208 14.49 11.15 1.80
C ALA A 208 13.95 12.47 2.38
N ARG A 209 12.82 12.43 3.10
CA ARG A 209 12.19 13.62 3.68
C ARG A 209 13.07 14.25 4.76
N GLU A 210 13.57 13.45 5.69
CA GLU A 210 14.38 13.94 6.81
C GLU A 210 15.72 14.48 6.31
N ASN A 211 16.40 13.76 5.39
CA ASN A 211 17.65 14.24 4.83
C ASN A 211 17.49 15.53 4.02
N ALA A 212 16.40 15.65 3.25
CA ALA A 212 16.11 16.91 2.54
C ALA A 212 15.87 18.07 3.52
N ALA A 213 15.19 17.82 4.64
CA ALA A 213 14.96 18.83 5.66
C ALA A 213 16.24 19.24 6.40
N GLN A 214 17.14 18.29 6.68
CA GLN A 214 18.37 18.54 7.44
C GLN A 214 19.52 19.08 6.58
N ASN A 215 19.67 18.56 5.36
CA ASN A 215 20.87 18.77 4.53
C ASN A 215 20.56 19.50 3.21
N GLY A 216 19.29 19.85 2.95
CA GLY A 216 18.86 20.50 1.70
C GLY A 216 18.85 19.56 0.49
N CYS A 217 19.20 18.28 0.65
CA CYS A 217 19.25 17.27 -0.41
C CYS A 217 18.74 15.92 0.08
N ARG A 218 18.15 15.12 -0.82
CA ARG A 218 17.68 13.77 -0.51
C ARG A 218 18.86 12.80 -0.52
N ALA A 219 18.93 11.90 0.46
CA ALA A 219 19.87 10.79 0.42
C ALA A 219 19.56 9.84 -0.76
N PRO A 220 20.55 9.11 -1.29
CA PRO A 220 20.32 8.04 -2.26
C PRO A 220 19.29 7.03 -1.74
N ARG A 221 18.45 6.55 -2.66
CA ARG A 221 17.46 5.51 -2.38
C ARG A 221 18.18 4.20 -2.08
N LEU A 222 17.73 3.50 -1.03
CA LEU A 222 18.14 2.13 -0.77
C LEU A 222 17.52 1.20 -1.81
N VAL A 223 18.37 0.41 -2.47
CA VAL A 223 17.98 -0.60 -3.46
C VAL A 223 17.91 -1.97 -2.78
N ILE A 224 16.87 -2.74 -3.08
CA ILE A 224 16.73 -4.08 -2.51
C ILE A 224 17.82 -5.01 -3.09
N ASP A 225 18.61 -5.62 -2.22
CA ASP A 225 19.50 -6.74 -2.54
C ASP A 225 18.89 -8.04 -1.99
N SER A 226 18.69 -9.02 -2.86
CA SER A 226 18.14 -10.33 -2.49
C SER A 226 18.98 -11.06 -1.43
N ARG A 227 20.31 -10.89 -1.43
CA ARG A 227 21.22 -11.53 -0.46
C ARG A 227 21.02 -10.96 0.95
N LEU A 228 20.88 -9.64 1.04
CA LEU A 228 20.54 -8.95 2.28
C LEU A 228 19.14 -9.33 2.78
N THR A 229 18.21 -9.51 1.85
CA THR A 229 16.84 -9.96 2.14
C THR A 229 16.85 -11.37 2.73
N THR A 230 17.64 -12.29 2.17
CA THR A 230 17.85 -13.63 2.72
C THR A 230 18.44 -13.58 4.13
N ALA A 231 19.50 -12.80 4.35
CA ALA A 231 20.12 -12.66 5.67
C ALA A 231 19.15 -12.10 6.72
N ALA A 232 18.38 -11.06 6.35
CA ALA A 232 17.36 -10.48 7.22
C ALA A 232 16.24 -11.48 7.53
N GLN A 233 15.78 -12.24 6.52
CA GLN A 233 14.73 -13.24 6.68
C GLN A 233 15.17 -14.39 7.59
N GLN A 234 16.40 -14.87 7.42
CA GLN A 234 16.98 -15.89 8.29
C GLN A 234 17.05 -15.41 9.74
N HIS A 235 17.48 -14.18 9.98
CA HIS A 235 17.55 -13.64 11.34
C HIS A 235 16.16 -13.44 11.98
N SER A 236 15.20 -12.88 11.24
CA SER A 236 13.82 -12.77 11.71
C SER A 236 13.22 -14.15 12.07
N GLN A 237 13.49 -15.17 11.25
CA GLN A 237 13.02 -16.53 11.52
C GLN A 237 13.76 -17.16 12.70
N ASP A 238 15.06 -16.93 12.83
CA ASP A 238 15.86 -17.42 13.95
C ASP A 238 15.34 -16.88 15.31
N LEU A 239 15.01 -15.59 15.36
CA LEU A 239 14.37 -14.97 16.53
C LEU A 239 13.00 -15.58 16.84
N ALA A 240 12.25 -15.99 15.81
CA ALA A 240 10.94 -16.62 15.95
C ALA A 240 11.05 -18.06 16.46
N ASP A 241 12.04 -18.82 15.99
CA ASP A 241 12.22 -20.24 16.30
C ASP A 241 12.87 -20.48 17.67
N HIS A 242 13.51 -19.45 18.24
CA HIS A 242 14.24 -19.54 19.50
C HIS A 242 13.68 -18.59 20.57
N PRO A 243 12.69 -19.02 21.36
CA PRO A 243 12.17 -18.23 22.48
C PRO A 243 13.28 -17.82 23.47
N GLY A 244 13.35 -16.53 23.82
CA GLY A 244 14.43 -15.99 24.67
C GLY A 244 15.61 -15.39 23.89
N GLN A 245 15.66 -15.60 22.56
CA GLN A 245 16.77 -15.10 21.74
C GLN A 245 16.75 -13.57 21.60
N TRP A 246 15.55 -12.96 21.61
CA TRP A 246 15.42 -11.50 21.59
C TRP A 246 16.12 -10.84 22.79
N GLU A 247 16.08 -11.46 23.97
CA GLU A 247 16.60 -10.88 25.22
C GLU A 247 18.14 -10.83 25.27
N LYS A 248 18.84 -11.55 24.37
CA LYS A 248 20.30 -11.49 24.30
C LYS A 248 20.76 -10.11 23.80
N LEU A 249 21.64 -9.48 24.58
CA LEU A 249 22.11 -8.13 24.31
C LEU A 249 23.36 -8.12 23.43
N TYR A 250 23.32 -7.31 22.38
CA TYR A 250 24.47 -6.89 21.60
C TYR A 250 24.67 -5.39 21.78
N ASN A 251 25.83 -4.97 22.32
CA ASN A 251 26.09 -3.56 22.64
C ASN A 251 24.97 -2.90 23.48
N GLY A 252 24.35 -3.68 24.37
CA GLY A 252 23.23 -3.21 25.21
C GLY A 252 21.85 -3.24 24.54
N TYR A 253 21.75 -3.69 23.28
CA TYR A 253 20.50 -3.75 22.52
C TYR A 253 20.03 -5.20 22.28
N PRO A 254 18.76 -5.52 22.55
CA PRO A 254 18.20 -6.86 22.31
C PRO A 254 18.00 -7.15 20.81
N GLY A 255 17.78 -8.41 20.47
CA GLY A 255 17.27 -8.84 19.16
C GLY A 255 18.29 -8.92 18.03
N HIS A 256 19.56 -8.60 18.28
CA HIS A 256 20.59 -8.52 17.23
C HIS A 256 21.49 -9.76 17.11
N ILE A 257 21.59 -10.57 18.17
CA ILE A 257 22.40 -11.80 18.16
C ILE A 257 21.56 -12.95 17.61
N GLY A 258 22.14 -13.77 16.75
CA GLY A 258 21.54 -15.03 16.30
C GLY A 258 21.66 -16.14 17.35
N SER A 259 20.86 -17.20 17.25
CA SER A 259 20.94 -18.36 18.13
C SER A 259 22.30 -19.07 18.07
N ASP A 260 22.96 -18.99 16.91
CA ASP A 260 24.32 -19.45 16.63
C ASP A 260 25.43 -18.52 17.17
N GLY A 261 25.05 -17.39 17.78
CA GLY A 261 25.97 -16.38 18.30
C GLY A 261 26.43 -15.36 17.26
N SER A 262 25.95 -15.42 16.01
CA SER A 262 26.31 -14.47 14.97
C SER A 262 25.87 -13.04 15.32
N THR A 263 26.73 -12.07 15.03
CA THR A 263 26.38 -10.64 15.10
C THR A 263 25.74 -10.18 13.78
N PRO A 264 25.05 -9.02 13.77
CA PRO A 264 24.49 -8.48 12.54
C PRO A 264 25.54 -8.29 11.44
N ASP A 265 26.71 -7.77 11.83
CA ASP A 265 27.81 -7.53 10.91
C ASP A 265 28.32 -8.83 10.27
N GLN A 266 28.48 -9.90 11.05
CA GLN A 266 28.90 -11.20 10.54
C GLN A 266 27.91 -11.79 9.54
N ARG A 267 26.60 -11.68 9.81
CA ARG A 267 25.55 -12.15 8.88
C ARG A 267 25.57 -11.36 7.57
N ILE A 268 25.71 -10.04 7.64
CA ILE A 268 25.75 -9.17 6.45
C ILE A 268 27.05 -9.39 5.66
N GLN A 269 28.20 -9.41 6.33
CA GLN A 269 29.51 -9.72 5.75
C GLN A 269 29.50 -11.08 5.03
N SER A 270 28.87 -12.09 5.61
CA SER A 270 28.73 -13.41 4.98
C SER A 270 27.82 -13.39 3.74
N ALA A 271 26.79 -12.54 3.74
CA ALA A 271 25.82 -12.45 2.65
C ALA A 271 26.35 -11.65 1.45
N VAL A 272 27.04 -10.53 1.68
CA VAL A 272 27.42 -9.59 0.61
C VAL A 272 28.91 -9.29 0.49
N GLY A 273 29.74 -9.84 1.38
CA GLY A 273 31.20 -9.71 1.30
C GLY A 273 31.78 -8.48 2.00
N SER A 274 30.97 -7.72 2.74
CA SER A 274 31.41 -6.54 3.49
C SER A 274 30.49 -6.23 4.67
N SER A 275 31.04 -5.51 5.65
CA SER A 275 30.35 -5.05 6.86
C SER A 275 29.06 -4.27 6.56
N GLY A 276 28.10 -4.33 7.47
CA GLY A 276 26.83 -3.62 7.31
C GLY A 276 26.13 -3.32 8.62
N ARG A 277 24.91 -2.77 8.52
CA ARG A 277 24.09 -2.38 9.67
C ARG A 277 22.75 -3.10 9.67
N GLU A 278 22.13 -3.18 10.84
CA GLU A 278 20.84 -3.84 11.01
C GLU A 278 19.96 -3.05 11.95
N ASN A 279 18.67 -2.95 11.59
CA ASN A 279 17.60 -2.53 12.49
C ASN A 279 16.67 -3.73 12.73
N VAL A 280 16.25 -3.93 13.98
CA VAL A 280 15.31 -5.00 14.35
C VAL A 280 14.10 -4.45 15.09
N TYR A 281 12.94 -5.08 14.90
CA TYR A 281 11.66 -4.71 15.52
C TYR A 281 10.90 -5.98 15.89
N ILE A 282 10.23 -5.95 17.05
CA ILE A 282 9.28 -6.97 17.49
C ILE A 282 7.98 -6.30 17.98
N THR A 283 6.85 -6.96 17.74
CA THR A 283 5.59 -6.65 18.42
C THR A 283 4.87 -7.92 18.85
N TRP A 284 4.14 -7.84 19.98
CA TRP A 284 3.23 -8.86 20.46
C TRP A 284 1.78 -8.37 20.45
N ARG A 285 0.84 -9.24 20.08
CA ARG A 285 -0.59 -8.92 19.98
C ARG A 285 -1.43 -10.04 20.59
N PHE A 286 -2.39 -9.67 21.43
CA PHE A 286 -3.32 -10.59 22.07
C PHE A 286 -4.57 -10.82 21.22
N GLY A 287 -5.09 -12.05 21.28
CA GLY A 287 -6.34 -12.43 20.62
C GLY A 287 -6.29 -12.23 19.11
N ASN A 288 -7.44 -11.94 18.51
CA ASN A 288 -7.60 -11.77 17.06
C ASN A 288 -7.33 -10.33 16.59
N THR A 289 -6.43 -9.61 17.26
CA THR A 289 -6.06 -8.24 16.83
C THR A 289 -5.16 -8.30 15.60
N ALA A 290 -5.44 -7.45 14.61
CA ALA A 290 -4.68 -7.42 13.37
C ALA A 290 -3.19 -7.13 13.65
N THR A 291 -2.32 -7.90 12.99
CA THR A 291 -0.88 -7.68 13.03
C THR A 291 -0.54 -6.30 12.49
N PRO A 292 0.31 -5.52 13.18
CA PRO A 292 0.71 -4.19 12.68
C PRO A 292 1.32 -4.29 11.28
N GLY A 293 0.93 -3.37 10.41
CA GLY A 293 1.47 -3.26 9.06
C GLY A 293 2.89 -2.68 9.02
N PRO A 294 3.43 -2.45 7.80
CA PRO A 294 4.81 -2.00 7.59
C PRO A 294 5.23 -0.76 8.37
N GLN A 295 4.31 0.21 8.54
CA GLN A 295 4.56 1.49 9.20
C GLN A 295 5.05 1.31 10.64
N ALA A 296 4.60 0.26 11.34
CA ALA A 296 4.97 0.04 12.73
C ALA A 296 6.47 -0.25 12.93
N ALA A 297 7.12 -0.89 11.94
CA ALA A 297 8.56 -1.12 11.98
C ALA A 297 9.32 0.20 11.85
N LEU A 298 8.95 1.05 10.88
CA LEU A 298 9.52 2.39 10.76
C LEU A 298 9.32 3.20 12.03
N ASP A 299 8.09 3.24 12.58
CA ASP A 299 7.81 4.04 13.78
C ASP A 299 8.67 3.61 14.98
N SER A 300 8.91 2.30 15.12
CA SER A 300 9.82 1.78 16.16
C SER A 300 11.27 2.22 15.92
N TRP A 301 11.78 2.06 14.70
CA TRP A 301 13.16 2.45 14.35
C TRP A 301 13.37 3.96 14.40
N TRP A 302 12.39 4.74 13.96
CA TRP A 302 12.48 6.20 13.92
C TRP A 302 12.54 6.82 15.32
N ASN A 303 11.93 6.17 16.32
CA ASN A 303 11.97 6.57 17.72
C ASN A 303 13.19 6.02 18.48
N SER A 304 14.08 5.28 17.81
CA SER A 304 15.35 4.79 18.36
C SER A 304 16.51 5.54 17.71
N ALA A 305 17.25 6.33 18.50
CA ALA A 305 18.40 7.11 17.99
C ALA A 305 19.39 6.29 17.13
N PRO A 306 19.86 5.09 17.55
CA PRO A 306 20.77 4.30 16.71
C PRO A 306 20.12 3.77 15.42
N HIS A 307 18.86 3.36 15.47
CA HIS A 307 18.15 2.87 14.29
C HIS A 307 17.84 4.00 13.29
N LYS A 308 17.41 5.16 13.79
CA LYS A 308 17.19 6.37 12.97
C LYS A 308 18.50 6.83 12.32
N ALA A 309 19.62 6.83 13.06
CA ALA A 309 20.93 7.16 12.51
C ALA A 309 21.31 6.24 11.33
N THR A 310 21.07 4.92 11.46
CA THR A 310 21.28 3.96 10.37
C THR A 310 20.42 4.29 9.15
N ILE A 311 19.12 4.57 9.34
CA ILE A 311 18.22 4.92 8.22
C ILE A 311 18.69 6.18 7.49
N LEU A 312 19.23 7.16 8.21
CA LEU A 312 19.68 8.42 7.64
C LEU A 312 21.09 8.39 7.04
N ASP A 313 21.87 7.33 7.25
CA ASP A 313 23.27 7.24 6.78
C ASP A 313 23.37 7.18 5.26
N TRP A 314 23.97 8.22 4.66
CA TRP A 314 24.09 8.39 3.21
C TRP A 314 25.02 7.37 2.54
N SER A 315 25.91 6.75 3.29
CA SER A 315 26.83 5.73 2.75
C SER A 315 26.09 4.46 2.34
N LEU A 316 24.96 4.17 2.98
CA LEU A 316 24.16 2.98 2.70
C LEU A 316 23.32 3.20 1.44
N ASN A 317 23.38 2.26 0.50
CA ASN A 317 22.62 2.33 -0.76
C ASN A 317 21.92 1.02 -1.14
N THR A 318 22.15 -0.06 -0.40
CA THR A 318 21.43 -1.33 -0.55
C THR A 318 20.82 -1.79 0.77
N THR A 319 19.74 -2.56 0.68
CA THR A 319 19.00 -3.04 1.85
C THR A 319 18.28 -4.36 1.57
N GLY A 320 17.87 -5.06 2.62
CA GLY A 320 16.94 -6.18 2.55
C GLY A 320 16.09 -6.24 3.81
N VAL A 321 14.86 -6.75 3.70
CA VAL A 321 13.94 -6.88 4.84
C VAL A 321 13.47 -8.32 4.97
N GLY A 322 13.55 -8.84 6.20
CA GLY A 322 13.00 -10.12 6.62
C GLY A 322 11.85 -9.92 7.58
N ILE A 323 10.85 -10.81 7.50
CA ILE A 323 9.66 -10.76 8.37
C ILE A 323 9.34 -12.19 8.82
N ALA A 324 9.16 -12.37 10.13
CA ALA A 324 8.65 -13.63 10.69
C ALA A 324 7.45 -13.36 11.60
N THR A 325 6.40 -14.16 11.47
CA THR A 325 5.17 -14.05 12.27
C THR A 325 4.77 -15.41 12.81
N GLY A 326 4.19 -15.45 13.99
CA GLY A 326 3.72 -16.70 14.59
C GLY A 326 3.04 -16.46 15.93
N GLN A 327 2.81 -17.54 16.67
CA GLN A 327 2.28 -17.49 18.02
C GLN A 327 3.35 -18.01 18.98
N GLY A 328 3.54 -17.33 20.11
CA GLY A 328 4.55 -17.70 21.10
C GLY A 328 4.19 -17.22 22.49
N ILE A 329 5.03 -17.60 23.46
CA ILE A 329 4.96 -17.09 24.83
C ILE A 329 5.87 -15.87 24.91
N ILE A 330 5.33 -14.77 25.44
CA ILE A 330 6.10 -13.54 25.63
C ILE A 330 7.25 -13.82 26.62
N PRO A 331 8.52 -13.58 26.24
CA PRO A 331 9.67 -13.92 27.10
C PRO A 331 9.75 -13.11 28.40
N ARG A 332 10.50 -13.63 29.38
CA ARG A 332 10.80 -12.96 30.65
C ARG A 332 11.68 -11.73 30.39
N GLY A 333 11.08 -10.55 30.38
CA GLY A 333 11.78 -9.28 30.13
C GLY A 333 10.96 -8.31 29.27
N GLN A 334 9.91 -8.81 28.61
CA GLN A 334 8.97 -7.98 27.85
C GLN A 334 7.68 -7.74 28.65
N ARG A 335 6.95 -6.69 28.28
CA ARG A 335 5.62 -6.42 28.84
C ARG A 335 4.71 -7.63 28.60
N ASP A 336 3.97 -8.04 29.63
CA ASP A 336 3.08 -9.21 29.60
C ASP A 336 3.77 -10.58 29.47
N ALA A 337 5.02 -10.69 29.93
CA ALA A 337 5.78 -11.94 30.01
C ALA A 337 4.97 -13.14 30.53
N GLY A 338 5.17 -14.31 29.91
CA GLY A 338 4.51 -15.56 30.26
C GLY A 338 3.14 -15.77 29.63
N LYS A 339 2.57 -14.76 28.96
CA LYS A 339 1.31 -14.91 28.22
C LYS A 339 1.55 -15.36 26.78
N THR A 340 0.60 -16.10 26.23
CA THR A 340 0.58 -16.45 24.80
C THR A 340 0.07 -15.28 23.97
N ALA A 341 0.78 -14.92 22.90
CA ALA A 341 0.42 -13.85 21.99
C ALA A 341 0.96 -14.13 20.57
N ASN A 342 0.41 -13.44 19.57
CA ASN A 342 0.95 -13.43 18.22
C ASN A 342 2.14 -12.48 18.17
N PHE A 343 3.25 -12.90 17.59
CA PHE A 343 4.43 -12.06 17.37
C PHE A 343 4.60 -11.69 15.90
N LYS A 344 5.33 -10.59 15.70
CA LYS A 344 5.94 -10.26 14.42
C LYS A 344 7.32 -9.68 14.65
N TYR A 345 8.32 -10.32 14.05
CA TYR A 345 9.69 -9.84 13.92
C TYR A 345 9.88 -9.21 12.55
N VAL A 346 10.59 -8.09 12.52
CA VAL A 346 11.04 -7.44 11.28
C VAL A 346 12.51 -7.07 11.44
N THR A 347 13.34 -7.55 10.52
CA THR A 347 14.75 -7.21 10.43
C THR A 347 14.97 -6.46 9.13
N GLN A 348 15.66 -5.31 9.18
CA GLN A 348 16.17 -4.63 7.98
C GLN A 348 17.69 -4.56 8.04
N THR A 349 18.34 -5.09 7.00
CA THR A 349 19.79 -5.02 6.83
C THR A 349 20.15 -3.94 5.81
N PHE A 350 21.34 -3.36 5.95
CA PHE A 350 21.82 -2.26 5.11
C PHE A 350 23.28 -2.45 4.75
N HIS A 351 23.65 -2.04 3.54
CA HIS A 351 25.00 -2.13 3.01
C HIS A 351 25.31 -0.98 2.02
N THR A 352 26.60 -0.76 1.74
CA THR A 352 27.17 0.38 1.00
C THR A 352 27.53 0.06 -0.44
#